data_AF-E4Y9T8-F1
#
_entry.id   AF-E4Y9T8-F1
#
_cell.length_a   1.000
_cell.length_b   1.000
_cell.length_c   1.000
_cell.angle_alpha   90.00
_cell.angle_beta   90.00
_cell.angle_gamma   90.00
#
_symmetry.space_group_name_H-M   'P 1'
#
loop_
_entity.id
_entity.type
_entity.pdbx_description
1 polymer ?
#
loop_
_entity_poly.entity_id
_entity_poly.type
_entity_poly.pdbx_seq_one_letter_code
_entity_poly.pdbx_strand_id
1 'polypeptide(L)'
;MTTTTEINFLMYMALKELPFLAFAKSLEEWRWKVFSGMYPESQFQTMWEDIVFENMGLMQPVERDVSDMDPLSKIHILLNLDYAKYFLSTPSLYEILASLCPPDTNGKCDLRKDAKRPGTILLSAMSKGNTMPWENVYQTLTGSTSISGQALRNYFKPLEDFLDKTIELHRLKVGWKRTKPARKKDILPCSAGSTSFNLQVFALLLLTLML
;
A
#
# COMPACT_ATOMS: atom_id res chain seq x y z
N MET A 1 28.30 -3.06 -14.43
CA MET A 1 27.68 -4.20 -13.72
C MET A 1 27.21 -3.71 -12.37
N THR A 2 25.94 -3.90 -12.04
CA THR A 2 25.35 -3.51 -10.74
C THR A 2 25.95 -4.37 -9.62
N THR A 3 26.34 -3.77 -8.50
CA THR A 3 26.94 -4.51 -7.39
C THR A 3 25.87 -5.21 -6.55
N THR A 4 26.25 -6.24 -5.79
CA THR A 4 25.34 -6.92 -4.83
C THR A 4 24.74 -5.94 -3.81
N THR A 5 25.52 -4.94 -3.38
CA THR A 5 25.06 -3.90 -2.45
C THR A 5 24.01 -2.98 -3.07
N GLU A 6 24.15 -2.64 -4.35
CA GLU A 6 23.16 -1.83 -5.08
C GLU A 6 21.83 -2.59 -5.26
N ILE A 7 21.90 -3.88 -5.60
CA ILE A 7 20.69 -4.72 -5.70
C ILE A 7 19.97 -4.84 -4.35
N ASN A 8 20.71 -5.04 -3.25
CA ASN A 8 20.11 -5.09 -1.91
C ASN A 8 19.42 -3.78 -1.54
N PHE A 9 20.04 -2.63 -1.88
CA PHE A 9 19.43 -1.33 -1.66
C PHE A 9 18.16 -1.14 -2.51
N LEU A 10 18.21 -1.45 -3.80
CA LEU A 10 17.05 -1.36 -4.68
C LEU A 10 15.92 -2.29 -4.23
N MET A 11 16.24 -3.51 -3.77
CA MET A 11 15.27 -4.44 -3.20
C MET A 11 14.57 -3.85 -1.97
N TYR A 12 15.34 -3.28 -1.04
CA TYR A 12 14.79 -2.60 0.13
C TYR A 12 13.85 -1.45 -0.25
N MET A 13 14.27 -0.62 -1.19
CA MET A 13 13.43 0.47 -1.70
C MET A 13 12.18 -0.04 -2.41
N ALA A 14 12.29 -1.10 -3.22
CA ALA A 14 11.16 -1.69 -3.92
C ALA A 14 10.12 -2.26 -2.96
N LEU A 15 10.55 -2.96 -1.90
CA LEU A 15 9.66 -3.49 -0.86
C LEU A 15 8.90 -2.38 -0.10
N LYS A 16 9.50 -1.21 0.04
CA LYS A 16 8.87 -0.05 0.68
C LYS A 16 7.84 0.62 -0.23
N GLU A 17 8.15 0.78 -1.52
CA GLU A 17 7.36 1.63 -2.42
C GLU A 17 6.33 0.85 -3.24
N LEU A 18 6.69 -0.30 -3.83
CA LEU A 18 5.84 -0.99 -4.81
C LEU A 18 4.63 -1.70 -4.18
N PRO A 19 4.77 -2.48 -3.09
CA PRO A 19 3.60 -3.05 -2.40
C PRO A 19 2.68 -1.96 -1.83
N PHE A 20 3.27 -0.86 -1.35
CA PHE A 20 2.51 0.27 -0.84
C PHE A 20 1.68 0.95 -1.94
N LEU A 21 2.23 1.09 -3.16
CA LEU A 21 1.50 1.62 -4.31
C LEU A 21 0.25 0.78 -4.64
N ALA A 22 0.41 -0.55 -4.67
CA ALA A 22 -0.71 -1.47 -4.91
C ALA A 22 -1.77 -1.42 -3.78
N PHE A 23 -1.32 -1.31 -2.53
CA PHE A 23 -2.23 -1.11 -1.39
C PHE A 23 -3.00 0.22 -1.49
N ALA A 24 -2.31 1.31 -1.83
CA ALA A 24 -2.92 2.62 -1.96
C ALA A 24 -3.99 2.66 -3.05
N LYS A 25 -3.72 2.03 -4.21
CA LYS A 25 -4.71 1.83 -5.27
C LYS A 25 -5.91 1.05 -4.75
N SER A 26 -5.67 -0.09 -4.09
CA SER A 26 -6.73 -0.98 -3.60
C SER A 26 -7.69 -0.28 -2.65
N LEU A 27 -7.14 0.49 -1.72
CA LEU A 27 -7.94 1.20 -0.72
C LEU A 27 -8.83 2.27 -1.35
N GLU A 28 -8.29 3.06 -2.28
CA GLU A 28 -9.05 4.13 -2.92
C GLU A 28 -10.06 3.58 -3.94
N GLU A 29 -9.71 2.52 -4.67
CA GLU A 29 -10.63 1.82 -5.58
C GLU A 29 -11.85 1.26 -4.84
N TRP A 30 -11.63 0.66 -3.66
CA TRP A 30 -12.72 0.19 -2.80
C TRP A 30 -13.65 1.34 -2.39
N ARG A 31 -13.09 2.48 -1.97
CA ARG A 31 -13.90 3.65 -1.61
C ARG A 31 -14.71 4.19 -2.77
N TRP A 32 -14.13 4.31 -3.96
CA TRP A 32 -14.86 4.77 -5.14
C TRP A 32 -16.00 3.84 -5.50
N LYS A 33 -15.81 2.52 -5.38
CA LYS A 33 -16.90 1.55 -5.58
C LYS A 33 -17.98 1.67 -4.51
N VAL A 34 -17.63 1.86 -3.24
CA VAL A 34 -18.60 2.15 -2.18
C VAL A 34 -19.39 3.44 -2.48
N PHE A 35 -18.69 4.52 -2.82
CA PHE A 35 -19.32 5.82 -3.11
C PHE A 35 -20.13 5.85 -4.41
N SER A 36 -19.89 4.92 -5.33
CA SER A 36 -20.69 4.79 -6.56
C SER A 36 -22.15 4.40 -6.27
N GLY A 37 -22.44 3.83 -5.09
CA GLY A 37 -23.76 3.33 -4.72
C GLY A 37 -24.21 2.08 -5.47
N MET A 38 -23.37 1.51 -6.34
CA MET A 38 -23.70 0.34 -7.17
C MET A 38 -23.68 -0.98 -6.38
N TYR A 39 -23.08 -1.00 -5.19
CA TYR A 39 -22.87 -2.20 -4.40
C TYR A 39 -23.57 -2.10 -3.05
N PRO A 40 -24.33 -3.14 -2.62
CA PRO A 40 -24.92 -3.17 -1.29
C PRO A 40 -23.86 -3.39 -0.22
N GLU A 41 -24.12 -2.92 1.00
CA GLU A 41 -23.21 -3.06 2.15
C GLU A 41 -22.81 -4.52 2.43
N SER A 42 -23.71 -5.46 2.15
CA SER A 42 -23.46 -6.91 2.26
C SER A 42 -22.29 -7.41 1.40
N GLN A 43 -21.85 -6.65 0.40
CA GLN A 43 -20.73 -6.99 -0.49
C GLN A 43 -19.44 -6.25 -0.15
N PHE A 44 -19.43 -5.30 0.79
CA PHE A 44 -18.27 -4.43 1.02
C PHE A 44 -17.01 -5.19 1.42
N GLN A 45 -17.15 -6.21 2.29
CA GLN A 45 -16.04 -7.05 2.72
C GLN A 45 -15.51 -7.92 1.56
N THR A 46 -16.38 -8.62 0.84
CA THR A 46 -15.97 -9.47 -0.29
C THR A 46 -15.34 -8.64 -1.41
N MET A 47 -15.88 -7.46 -1.69
CA MET A 47 -15.30 -6.53 -2.65
C MET A 47 -13.89 -6.10 -2.24
N TRP A 48 -13.66 -5.79 -0.96
CA TRP A 48 -12.33 -5.47 -0.46
C TRP A 48 -11.33 -6.61 -0.70
N GLU A 49 -11.73 -7.84 -0.37
CA GLU A 49 -10.90 -9.03 -0.60
C GLU A 49 -10.59 -9.22 -2.09
N ASP A 50 -11.57 -9.01 -2.96
CA ASP A 50 -11.39 -9.13 -4.40
C ASP A 50 -10.39 -8.11 -4.95
N ILE A 51 -10.51 -6.85 -4.53
CA ILE A 51 -9.61 -5.78 -4.95
C ILE A 51 -8.18 -6.03 -4.42
N VAL A 52 -8.04 -6.43 -3.15
CA VAL A 52 -6.73 -6.73 -2.56
C VAL A 52 -6.08 -7.93 -3.25
N PHE A 53 -6.86 -8.97 -3.54
CA PHE A 53 -6.36 -10.13 -4.27
C PHE A 53 -5.95 -9.77 -5.70
N GLU A 54 -6.75 -8.98 -6.41
CA GLU A 54 -6.45 -8.57 -7.79
C GLU A 54 -5.22 -7.67 -7.87
N ASN A 55 -5.10 -6.68 -7.00
CA ASN A 55 -4.02 -5.69 -7.07
C ASN A 55 -2.73 -6.14 -6.37
N MET A 56 -2.81 -6.96 -5.32
CA MET A 56 -1.66 -7.31 -4.47
C MET A 56 -1.36 -8.80 -4.40
N GLY A 57 -2.28 -9.67 -4.84
CA GLY A 57 -2.14 -11.12 -4.65
C GLY A 57 -2.17 -11.58 -3.20
N LEU A 58 -2.70 -10.74 -2.30
CA LEU A 58 -2.85 -11.06 -0.90
C LEU A 58 -4.23 -11.65 -0.61
N MET A 59 -4.27 -12.49 0.42
CA MET A 59 -5.48 -13.15 0.88
C MET A 59 -5.55 -13.05 2.39
N GLN A 60 -6.76 -12.95 2.90
CA GLN A 60 -7.04 -13.03 4.31
C GLN A 60 -6.59 -14.41 4.86
N PRO A 61 -5.97 -14.45 6.06
CA PRO A 61 -5.54 -15.72 6.65
C PRO A 61 -6.73 -16.59 7.10
N VAL A 62 -7.88 -15.95 7.36
CA VAL A 62 -9.09 -16.57 7.92
C VAL A 62 -10.30 -16.12 7.11
N GLU A 63 -11.32 -16.96 6.99
CA GLU A 63 -12.60 -16.57 6.38
C GLU A 63 -13.17 -15.31 7.05
N ARG A 64 -13.78 -14.45 6.24
CA ARG A 64 -14.34 -13.17 6.64
C ARG A 64 -15.80 -13.08 6.19
N ASP A 65 -16.56 -12.26 6.88
CA ASP A 65 -17.95 -11.95 6.58
C ASP A 65 -18.18 -10.44 6.65
N VAL A 66 -19.36 -9.98 6.24
CA VAL A 66 -19.69 -8.55 6.18
C VAL A 66 -19.46 -7.82 7.52
N SER A 67 -19.55 -8.51 8.66
CA SER A 67 -19.38 -7.88 9.98
C SER A 67 -17.91 -7.56 10.31
N ASP A 68 -16.94 -8.15 9.60
CA ASP A 68 -15.52 -7.87 9.82
C ASP A 68 -15.11 -6.47 9.33
N MET A 69 -15.69 -6.00 8.20
CA MET A 69 -15.43 -4.70 7.57
C MET A 69 -13.93 -4.28 7.61
N ASP A 70 -13.03 -5.15 7.15
CA ASP A 70 -11.58 -4.98 7.21
C ASP A 70 -11.06 -3.60 6.72
N PRO A 71 -11.62 -2.97 5.68
CA PRO A 71 -11.20 -1.62 5.26
C PRO A 71 -11.27 -0.58 6.38
N LEU A 72 -12.25 -0.70 7.29
CA LEU A 72 -12.43 0.21 8.40
C LEU A 72 -11.32 0.10 9.46
N SER A 73 -10.50 -0.95 9.43
CA SER A 73 -9.31 -1.01 10.29
C SER A 73 -8.25 0.03 9.91
N LYS A 74 -8.34 0.65 8.73
CA LYS A 74 -7.43 1.71 8.28
C LYS A 74 -7.97 3.09 8.67
N ILE A 75 -7.18 3.82 9.46
CA ILE A 75 -7.55 5.16 9.98
C ILE A 75 -8.01 6.15 8.89
N HIS A 76 -7.41 6.11 7.70
CA HIS A 76 -7.79 6.98 6.59
C HIS A 76 -9.22 6.72 6.10
N ILE A 77 -9.71 5.48 6.17
CA ILE A 77 -11.10 5.17 5.87
C ILE A 77 -12.01 5.73 6.96
N LEU A 78 -11.70 5.46 8.23
CA LEU A 78 -12.51 5.92 9.38
C LEU A 78 -12.66 7.44 9.43
N LEU A 79 -11.58 8.17 9.14
CA LEU A 79 -11.56 9.63 9.15
C LEU A 79 -11.95 10.25 7.79
N ASN A 80 -12.39 9.43 6.82
CA ASN A 80 -12.73 9.85 5.46
C ASN A 80 -11.64 10.68 4.77
N LEU A 81 -10.38 10.33 4.98
CA LEU A 81 -9.22 10.97 4.36
C LEU A 81 -8.92 10.31 3.02
N ASP A 82 -8.80 11.09 1.94
CA ASP A 82 -8.41 10.62 0.61
C ASP A 82 -7.10 9.82 0.65
N TYR A 83 -7.06 8.70 -0.10
CA TYR A 83 -5.86 7.87 -0.24
C TYR A 83 -5.25 7.95 -1.64
N ALA A 84 -5.98 8.50 -2.61
CA ALA A 84 -5.52 8.75 -3.98
C ALA A 84 -4.17 9.49 -4.02
N LYS A 85 -3.98 10.48 -3.13
CA LYS A 85 -2.72 11.24 -3.05
C LYS A 85 -1.49 10.36 -2.83
N TYR A 86 -1.61 9.27 -2.07
CA TYR A 86 -0.47 8.37 -1.84
C TYR A 86 -0.13 7.60 -3.12
N PHE A 87 -1.14 7.09 -3.82
CA PHE A 87 -0.95 6.41 -5.10
C PHE A 87 -0.32 7.33 -6.16
N LEU A 88 -0.77 8.57 -6.27
CA LEU A 88 -0.24 9.53 -7.24
C LEU A 88 1.13 10.10 -6.84
N SER A 89 1.44 10.15 -5.54
CA SER A 89 2.69 10.71 -5.04
C SER A 89 3.92 9.91 -5.47
N THR A 90 3.85 8.58 -5.46
CA THR A 90 5.00 7.72 -5.80
C THR A 90 5.47 7.93 -7.24
N PRO A 91 4.67 7.73 -8.32
CA PRO A 91 5.14 7.97 -9.69
C PRO A 91 5.59 9.42 -9.89
N SER A 92 4.85 10.40 -9.34
CA SER A 92 5.22 11.82 -9.39
C SER A 92 6.59 12.09 -8.77
N LEU A 93 6.88 11.48 -7.62
CA LEU A 93 8.16 11.63 -6.93
C LEU A 93 9.32 11.16 -7.81
N TYR A 94 9.19 10.01 -8.47
CA TYR A 94 10.24 9.48 -9.33
C TYR A 94 10.40 10.29 -10.62
N GLU A 95 9.32 10.83 -11.18
CA GLU A 95 9.40 11.73 -12.34
C GLU A 95 10.07 13.06 -12.00
N ILE A 96 9.69 13.68 -10.87
CA ILE A 96 10.33 14.90 -10.36
C ILE A 96 11.80 14.62 -10.04
N LEU A 97 12.12 13.49 -9.39
CA LEU A 97 13.51 13.15 -9.13
C LEU A 97 14.28 13.02 -10.44
N ALA A 98 13.77 12.26 -11.41
CA ALA A 98 14.42 12.06 -12.69
C ALA A 98 14.66 13.37 -13.47
N SER A 99 13.75 14.33 -13.41
CA SER A 99 13.91 15.62 -14.10
C SER A 99 14.96 16.52 -13.44
N LEU A 100 15.14 16.40 -12.12
CA LEU A 100 16.10 17.18 -11.35
C LEU A 100 17.51 16.57 -11.36
N CYS A 101 17.63 15.27 -11.63
CA CYS A 101 18.90 14.57 -11.66
C CYS A 101 19.74 14.94 -12.88
N PRO A 102 21.07 15.13 -12.72
CA PRO A 102 21.97 15.23 -13.85
C PRO A 102 21.92 13.99 -14.75
N PRO A 103 22.19 14.15 -16.06
CA PRO A 103 22.38 13.01 -16.95
C PRO A 103 23.53 12.12 -16.42
N ASP A 104 23.39 10.80 -16.59
CA ASP A 104 24.40 9.78 -16.25
C ASP A 104 24.66 9.55 -14.75
N THR A 105 23.62 9.59 -13.92
CA THR A 105 23.75 9.27 -12.48
C THR A 105 23.61 7.78 -12.15
N ASN A 106 23.27 6.91 -13.09
CA ASN A 106 23.10 5.44 -12.87
C ASN A 106 22.33 5.10 -11.58
N GLY A 107 21.24 5.83 -11.29
CA GLY A 107 20.43 5.63 -10.08
C GLY A 107 21.02 6.20 -8.77
N LYS A 108 22.20 6.82 -8.83
CA LYS A 108 22.91 7.45 -7.70
C LYS A 108 22.81 8.97 -7.73
N CYS A 109 21.61 9.46 -7.98
CA CYS A 109 21.36 10.89 -8.01
C CYS A 109 21.47 11.50 -6.60
N ASP A 110 22.38 12.46 -6.45
CA ASP A 110 22.54 13.24 -5.23
C ASP A 110 22.41 14.73 -5.55
N LEU A 111 21.21 15.26 -5.32
CA LEU A 111 20.87 16.67 -5.59
C LEU A 111 21.70 17.65 -4.77
N ARG A 112 22.40 17.20 -3.71
CA ARG A 112 23.22 18.07 -2.86
C ARG A 112 24.53 18.47 -3.54
N LYS A 113 25.02 17.69 -4.51
CA LYS A 113 26.28 17.97 -5.21
C LYS A 113 26.21 19.21 -6.09
N ASP A 114 25.05 19.46 -6.70
CA ASP A 114 24.75 20.69 -7.45
C ASP A 114 23.30 21.11 -7.18
N ALA A 115 23.08 21.71 -6.02
CA ALA A 115 21.74 22.02 -5.52
C ALA A 115 21.10 23.27 -6.16
N LYS A 116 21.87 24.08 -6.89
CA LYS A 116 21.41 25.38 -7.38
C LYS A 116 20.27 25.22 -8.39
N ARG A 117 20.49 24.40 -9.42
CA ARG A 117 19.48 24.16 -10.46
C ARG A 117 18.23 23.47 -9.89
N PRO A 118 18.31 22.34 -9.17
CA PRO A 118 17.13 21.72 -8.59
C PRO A 118 16.36 22.63 -7.63
N GLY A 119 17.09 23.40 -6.80
CA GLY A 119 16.49 24.34 -5.87
C GLY A 119 15.69 25.45 -6.56
N THR A 120 16.21 26.00 -7.67
CA THR A 120 15.47 27.01 -8.46
C THR A 120 14.18 26.46 -9.06
N ILE A 121 14.23 25.24 -9.64
CA ILE A 121 13.05 24.59 -10.23
C ILE A 121 12.00 24.32 -9.15
N LEU A 122 12.41 23.70 -8.04
CA LEU A 122 11.52 23.38 -6.92
C LEU A 122 10.89 24.64 -6.33
N LEU A 123 11.67 25.69 -6.05
CA LEU A 123 11.15 26.94 -5.52
C LEU A 123 10.13 27.58 -6.48
N SER A 124 10.44 27.60 -7.78
CA SER A 124 9.54 28.17 -8.79
C SER A 124 8.20 27.45 -8.80
N ALA A 125 8.20 26.12 -8.84
CA ALA A 125 6.98 25.32 -8.84
C ALA A 125 6.21 25.41 -7.52
N MET A 126 6.89 25.21 -6.37
CA MET A 126 6.24 25.19 -5.05
C MET A 126 5.67 26.56 -4.66
N SER A 127 6.29 27.67 -5.11
CA SER A 127 5.77 29.03 -4.86
C SER A 127 4.40 29.30 -5.48
N LYS A 128 3.97 28.49 -6.47
CA LYS A 128 2.64 28.63 -7.09
C LYS A 128 1.52 28.13 -6.19
N GLY A 129 1.79 27.19 -5.28
CA GLY A 129 0.75 26.58 -4.45
C GLY A 129 -0.45 26.12 -5.27
N ASN A 130 -1.66 26.55 -4.88
CA ASN A 130 -2.91 26.25 -5.58
C ASN A 130 -3.40 27.41 -6.48
N THR A 131 -2.51 28.31 -6.90
CA THR A 131 -2.90 29.46 -7.76
C THR A 131 -2.96 29.10 -9.25
N MET A 132 -2.58 27.88 -9.61
CA MET A 132 -2.47 27.41 -10.98
C MET A 132 -2.89 25.94 -11.06
N PRO A 133 -3.46 25.47 -12.19
CA PRO A 133 -3.71 24.04 -12.41
C PRO A 133 -2.45 23.21 -12.17
N TRP A 134 -2.63 22.03 -11.57
CA TRP A 134 -1.52 21.18 -11.15
C TRP A 134 -0.67 20.74 -12.34
N GLU A 135 -1.26 20.58 -13.53
CA GLU A 135 -0.59 20.20 -14.77
C GLU A 135 0.50 21.21 -15.16
N ASN A 136 0.24 22.51 -14.98
CA ASN A 136 1.20 23.57 -15.31
C ASN A 136 2.34 23.62 -14.29
N VAL A 137 2.01 23.42 -13.01
CA VAL A 137 3.03 23.28 -11.94
C VAL A 137 3.88 22.03 -12.19
N TYR A 138 3.25 20.93 -12.60
CA TYR A 138 3.91 19.68 -12.91
C TYR A 138 4.82 19.80 -14.12
N GLN A 139 4.39 20.53 -15.16
CA GLN A 139 5.21 20.81 -16.34
C GLN A 139 6.46 21.62 -15.98
N THR A 140 6.36 22.54 -15.01
CA THR A 140 7.54 23.28 -14.50
C THR A 140 8.54 22.34 -13.82
N LEU A 141 8.06 21.30 -13.15
CA LEU A 141 8.89 20.32 -12.45
C LEU A 141 9.50 19.28 -13.38
N THR A 142 8.71 18.72 -14.31
CA THR A 142 9.05 17.50 -15.05
C THR A 142 9.17 17.71 -16.55
N GLY A 143 8.65 18.82 -17.08
CA GLY A 143 8.45 19.04 -18.51
C GLY A 143 7.20 18.37 -19.10
N SER A 144 6.45 17.60 -18.30
CA SER A 144 5.23 16.87 -18.70
C SER A 144 3.98 17.47 -18.06
N THR A 145 2.83 17.36 -18.71
CA THR A 145 1.51 17.75 -18.16
C THR A 145 0.74 16.54 -17.60
N SER A 146 1.31 15.34 -17.66
CA SER A 146 0.68 14.10 -17.19
C SER A 146 1.66 13.25 -16.40
N ILE A 147 1.15 12.53 -15.41
CA ILE A 147 1.93 11.60 -14.59
C ILE A 147 2.15 10.28 -15.36
N SER A 148 3.39 9.78 -15.37
CA SER A 148 3.79 8.50 -15.95
C SER A 148 4.56 7.64 -14.96
N GLY A 149 4.33 6.32 -15.03
CA GLY A 149 5.11 5.33 -14.26
C GLY A 149 6.52 5.08 -14.83
N GLN A 150 6.90 5.73 -15.93
CA GLN A 150 8.14 5.41 -16.64
C GLN A 150 9.39 5.70 -15.81
N ALA A 151 9.45 6.83 -15.10
CA ALA A 151 10.61 7.18 -14.28
C ALA A 151 10.77 6.22 -13.09
N LEU A 152 9.67 5.83 -12.46
CA LEU A 152 9.64 4.80 -11.42
C LEU A 152 10.20 3.48 -11.94
N ARG A 153 9.73 3.02 -13.11
CA ARG A 153 10.24 1.78 -13.72
C ARG A 153 11.71 1.88 -14.08
N ASN A 154 12.15 2.99 -14.65
CA ASN A 154 13.56 3.23 -14.98
C ASN A 154 14.45 3.19 -13.73
N TYR A 155 14.00 3.75 -12.62
CA TYR A 155 14.73 3.71 -11.35
C TYR A 155 14.96 2.27 -10.86
N PHE A 156 13.93 1.42 -10.94
CA PHE A 156 14.00 0.02 -10.53
C PHE A 156 14.49 -0.93 -11.62
N LYS A 157 14.85 -0.44 -12.82
CA LYS A 157 15.24 -1.30 -13.95
C LYS A 157 16.36 -2.29 -13.64
N PRO A 158 17.46 -1.90 -12.93
CA PRO A 158 18.50 -2.86 -12.58
C PRO A 158 18.01 -3.99 -11.66
N LEU A 159 17.03 -3.71 -10.80
CA LEU A 159 16.41 -4.71 -9.94
C LEU A 159 15.44 -5.60 -10.73
N GLU A 160 14.63 -5.02 -11.63
CA GLU A 160 13.76 -5.78 -12.54
C GLU A 160 14.58 -6.80 -13.33
N ASP A 161 15.68 -6.37 -13.96
CA ASP A 161 16.58 -7.25 -14.73
C ASP A 161 17.22 -8.36 -13.88
N PHE A 162 17.54 -8.05 -12.62
CA PHE A 162 18.07 -9.04 -11.67
C PHE A 162 17.00 -10.07 -11.28
N LEU A 163 15.78 -9.61 -11.00
CA LEU A 163 14.66 -10.46 -10.62
C LEU A 163 14.25 -11.38 -11.77
N ASP A 164 14.17 -10.87 -13.00
CA ASP A 164 13.84 -11.67 -14.19
C ASP A 164 14.82 -12.85 -14.37
N LYS A 165 16.12 -12.57 -14.27
CA LYS A 165 17.16 -13.62 -14.32
C LYS A 165 17.03 -14.62 -13.18
N THR A 166 16.72 -14.14 -11.98
CA THR A 166 16.55 -14.99 -10.79
C THR A 166 15.33 -15.91 -10.93
N ILE A 167 14.21 -15.37 -11.45
CA ILE A 167 12.99 -16.11 -11.74
C ILE A 167 13.27 -17.23 -12.75
N GLU A 168 13.99 -16.92 -13.84
CA GLU A 168 14.35 -17.90 -14.86
C GLU A 168 15.28 -19.00 -14.30
N LEU A 169 16.35 -18.59 -13.62
CA LEU A 169 17.35 -19.50 -13.05
C LEU A 169 16.74 -20.51 -12.07
N HIS A 170 15.84 -20.04 -11.20
CA HIS A 170 15.22 -20.87 -10.16
C HIS A 170 13.85 -21.42 -10.55
N ARG A 171 13.37 -21.14 -11.78
CA ARG A 171 12.05 -21.54 -12.28
C ARG A 171 10.92 -21.14 -11.33
N LEU A 172 11.00 -19.92 -10.80
CA LEU A 172 10.00 -19.40 -9.87
C LEU A 172 8.69 -19.14 -10.61
N LYS A 173 7.56 -19.48 -9.97
CA LYS A 173 6.23 -19.21 -10.52
C LYS A 173 5.86 -17.76 -10.24
N VAL A 174 5.55 -17.01 -11.29
CA VAL A 174 5.08 -15.61 -11.21
C VAL A 174 3.54 -15.59 -11.26
N GLY A 175 2.96 -14.68 -10.48
CA GLY A 175 1.52 -14.57 -10.30
C GLY A 175 0.99 -15.40 -9.14
N TRP A 176 -0.29 -15.24 -8.86
CA TRP A 176 -0.97 -15.84 -7.71
C TRP A 176 -2.25 -16.54 -8.12
N LYS A 177 -2.68 -17.49 -7.29
CA LYS A 177 -3.94 -18.23 -7.46
C LYS A 177 -4.75 -18.12 -6.18
N ARG A 178 -6.06 -17.99 -6.33
CA ARG A 178 -6.97 -17.89 -5.19
C ARG A 178 -7.09 -19.25 -4.52
N THR A 179 -6.88 -19.28 -3.21
CA THR A 179 -7.12 -20.46 -2.36
C THR A 179 -8.32 -20.20 -1.44
N LYS A 180 -8.82 -21.21 -0.74
CA LYS A 180 -9.82 -20.96 0.30
C LYS A 180 -9.10 -20.61 1.61
N PRO A 181 -9.42 -19.48 2.26
CA PRO A 181 -8.87 -19.18 3.58
C PRO A 181 -9.40 -20.18 4.61
N ALA A 182 -8.69 -20.31 5.73
CA ALA A 182 -9.08 -21.24 6.78
C ALA A 182 -10.35 -20.73 7.49
N ARG A 183 -11.26 -21.64 7.86
CA ARG A 183 -12.54 -21.25 8.48
C ARG A 183 -12.29 -20.73 9.89
N LYS A 184 -13.04 -19.71 10.33
CA LYS A 184 -12.92 -19.15 11.70
C LYS A 184 -12.96 -20.23 12.79
N LYS A 185 -13.81 -21.25 12.62
CA LYS A 185 -13.97 -22.39 13.54
C LYS A 185 -12.78 -23.36 13.61
N ASP A 186 -11.92 -23.39 12.59
CA ASP A 186 -10.77 -24.30 12.55
C ASP A 186 -9.52 -23.69 13.21
N ILE A 187 -9.51 -22.37 13.42
CA ILE A 187 -8.36 -21.60 13.94
C ILE A 187 -8.51 -21.31 15.43
N LEU A 188 -9.75 -21.21 15.91
CA LEU A 188 -10.06 -21.06 17.32
C LEU A 188 -10.39 -22.42 17.92
N PRO A 189 -9.45 -23.11 18.61
CA PRO A 189 -9.84 -23.99 19.68
C PRO A 189 -10.29 -23.08 20.82
N CYS A 190 -11.54 -22.59 20.78
CA CYS A 190 -12.20 -22.40 22.05
C CYS A 190 -12.42 -23.81 22.60
N SER A 191 -11.43 -24.32 23.34
CA SER A 191 -11.80 -24.85 24.64
C SER A 191 -12.42 -23.69 25.41
N ALA A 192 -13.67 -23.38 25.09
CA ALA A 192 -14.61 -23.08 26.14
C ALA A 192 -14.64 -24.37 26.96
N GLY A 193 -13.62 -24.55 27.80
CA GLY A 193 -13.78 -25.34 28.98
C GLY A 193 -15.06 -24.78 29.58
N SER A 194 -16.09 -25.61 29.60
CA SER A 194 -17.30 -25.35 30.31
C SER A 194 -16.93 -25.17 31.77
N THR A 195 -16.37 -24.02 32.15
CA THR A 195 -16.50 -23.55 33.52
C THR A 195 -17.95 -23.19 33.62
N SER A 196 -18.76 -24.19 33.96
CA SER A 196 -20.04 -23.99 34.61
C SER A 196 -19.81 -22.88 35.62
N PHE A 197 -20.35 -21.69 35.34
CA PHE A 197 -20.35 -20.60 36.30
C PHE A 197 -21.17 -21.11 37.48
N ASN A 198 -20.47 -21.64 38.49
CA ASN A 198 -21.10 -22.29 39.63
C ASN A 198 -21.80 -21.19 40.42
N LEU A 199 -23.13 -21.05 40.25
CA LEU A 199 -23.97 -20.12 41.02
C LEU A 199 -23.78 -20.29 42.55
N GLN A 200 -23.23 -21.42 43.00
CA GLN A 200 -22.89 -21.67 44.39
C GLN A 200 -21.83 -20.69 44.96
N VAL A 201 -20.92 -20.16 44.15
CA VAL A 201 -19.87 -19.24 44.65
C VAL A 201 -20.46 -17.86 44.98
N PHE A 202 -21.45 -17.39 44.22
CA PHE A 202 -22.16 -16.15 44.53
C PHE A 202 -23.07 -16.28 45.76
N ALA A 203 -23.66 -17.45 45.99
CA ALA A 203 -24.49 -17.70 47.17
C ALA A 203 -23.68 -17.68 48.48
N LEU A 204 -22.44 -18.18 48.47
CA LEU A 204 -21.55 -18.17 49.63
C LEU A 204 -21.03 -16.75 49.98
N LEU A 205 -20.75 -15.92 48.97
CA LEU A 205 -20.34 -14.53 49.17
C LEU A 205 -21.46 -13.64 49.74
N LEU A 206 -22.72 -13.90 49.37
CA LEU A 206 -23.88 -13.16 49.91
C LEU A 206 -24.19 -13.54 51.37
N LEU A 207 -23.90 -14.77 51.79
CA LEU A 207 -24.09 -15.20 53.18
C LEU A 207 -23.03 -14.63 54.14
N THR A 208 -21.82 -14.33 53.66
CA THR A 208 -20.78 -13.68 54.48
C THR A 208 -20.95 -12.16 54.62
N LEU A 209 -21.85 -11.55 53.84
CA LEU A 209 -22.17 -10.11 53.89
C LEU A 209 -23.43 -9.80 54.72
N MET A 210 -24.10 -10.83 55.28
CA MET A 210 -25.28 -10.68 56.15
C MET A 210 -25.06 -11.22 57.57
N LEU A 211 -23.81 -11.34 58.02
CA LEU A 211 -23.44 -11.57 59.42
C LEU A 211 -22.54 -10.43 59.91
#